data_AF-A0A6J7FH23-F1
#
_entry.id   AF-A0A6J7FH23-F1
#
_cell.length_a   1.000
_cell.length_b   1.000
_cell.length_c   1.000
_cell.angle_alpha   90.00
_cell.angle_beta   90.00
_cell.angle_gamma   90.00
#
_symmetry.space_group_name_H-M   'P 1'
#
loop_
_entity.id
_entity.type
_entity.pdbx_description
1 polymer ?
#
loop_
_entity_poly.entity_id
_entity_poly.type
_entity_poly.pdbx_seq_one_letter_code
_entity_poly.pdbx_strand_id
1 'polypeptide(L)' 'MTRLGASGGAPWNPEQAITVEESLTFYTAAVAYQNFRENEIGKLEVGFKADFVVLDKSPFKSSDVKISSVYKSGLNQRV' A
#
# COMPACT_ATOMS: atom_id res chain seq x y z
N MET A 1 2.95 10.06 0.13
CA MET A 1 2.15 10.28 1.36
C MET A 1 3.05 11.02 2.34
N THR A 2 2.72 12.25 2.75
CA THR A 2 3.60 13.05 3.61
C THR A 2 3.02 13.17 5.01
N ARG A 3 3.86 12.94 6.03
CA ARG A 3 3.52 13.18 7.44
C ARG A 3 3.26 14.68 7.59
N LEU A 4 1.99 15.09 7.66
CA LEU A 4 1.62 16.47 7.95
C LEU A 4 2.33 16.91 9.24
N GLY A 5 2.74 18.18 9.31
CA GLY A 5 3.23 18.73 10.57
C GLY A 5 2.21 18.47 11.68
N ALA A 6 2.66 18.19 12.89
CA ALA A 6 1.79 17.75 14.00
C ALA A 6 0.59 18.69 14.28
N SER A 7 0.66 19.94 13.81
CA SER A 7 -0.37 20.98 13.91
C SER A 7 -1.14 21.25 12.61
N GLY A 8 -1.09 20.35 11.62
CA GLY A 8 -1.71 20.54 10.30
C GLY A 8 -0.95 21.53 9.40
N GLY A 9 0.27 21.90 9.79
CA GLY A 9 1.15 22.78 9.03
C GLY A 9 1.94 22.07 7.94
N ALA A 10 2.95 22.77 7.42
CA ALA A 10 3.82 22.26 6.35
C ALA A 10 4.37 20.86 6.67
N PRO A 11 4.51 20.00 5.66
CA PRO A 11 5.08 18.67 5.84
C PRO A 11 6.49 18.75 6.43
N TRP A 12 6.80 17.84 7.34
CA TRP A 12 8.15 17.70 7.90
C TRP A 12 9.10 17.09 6.85
N ASN A 13 10.24 17.73 6.60
CA ASN A 13 11.23 17.36 5.56
C ASN A 13 10.57 17.12 4.19
N PRO A 14 10.02 18.16 3.55
CA PRO A 14 9.33 18.04 2.26
C PRO A 14 10.22 17.44 1.17
N GLU A 15 11.53 17.66 1.23
CA GLU A 15 12.52 17.08 0.32
C GLU A 15 12.68 15.56 0.45
N GLN A 16 12.19 14.95 1.53
CA GLN A 16 12.17 13.49 1.74
C GLN A 16 10.78 12.89 1.47
N ALA A 17 9.83 13.69 0.99
CA ALA A 17 8.50 13.19 0.66
C ALA A 17 8.55 12.28 -0.57
N ILE A 18 7.85 11.15 -0.47
CA ILE A 18 7.65 10.23 -1.59
C ILE A 18 6.21 10.29 -2.08
N THR A 19 6.02 9.94 -3.35
CA THR A 19 4.72 9.77 -3.99
C THR A 19 3.91 8.64 -3.34
N VAL A 20 2.61 8.59 -3.60
CA VAL A 20 1.77 7.47 -3.16
C VAL A 20 2.20 6.16 -3.85
N GLU A 21 2.61 6.24 -5.11
CA GLU A 21 3.08 5.08 -5.88
C GLU A 21 4.35 4.45 -5.30
N GLU A 22 5.36 5.27 -4.98
CA GLU A 22 6.59 4.81 -4.31
C GLU A 22 6.28 4.18 -2.97
N SER A 23 5.38 4.79 -2.18
CA SER A 23 4.95 4.24 -0.90
C SER A 23 4.27 2.88 -1.06
N LEU A 24 3.34 2.73 -2.01
CA LEU A 24 2.67 1.46 -2.29
C LEU A 24 3.68 0.40 -2.72
N THR A 25 4.63 0.74 -3.58
CA THR A 25 5.72 -0.15 -4.01
C THR A 25 6.58 -0.61 -2.84
N PHE A 26 6.96 0.31 -1.96
CA PHE A 26 7.77 0.01 -0.77
C PHE A 26 7.08 -0.95 0.19
N TYR A 27 5.75 -0.86 0.33
CA TYR A 27 4.98 -1.77 1.19
C TYR A 27 4.47 -3.04 0.50
N THR A 28 4.79 -3.25 -0.78
CA THR A 28 4.35 -4.43 -1.55
C THR A 28 5.52 -5.13 -2.25
N ALA A 29 5.82 -4.76 -3.49
CA ALA A 29 6.83 -5.42 -4.31
C ALA A 29 8.25 -5.35 -3.71
N ALA A 30 8.61 -4.23 -3.07
CA ALA A 30 9.94 -4.09 -2.45
C ALA A 30 10.11 -5.03 -1.25
N VAL A 31 9.08 -5.19 -0.41
CA VAL A 31 9.10 -6.15 0.72
C VAL A 31 9.12 -7.58 0.20
N ALA A 32 8.42 -7.88 -0.90
CA ALA A 32 8.49 -9.20 -1.52
C ALA A 32 9.92 -9.54 -1.96
N TYR A 33 10.62 -8.60 -2.62
CA TYR A 33 12.02 -8.75 -3.00
C TYR A 33 12.95 -8.90 -1.80
N GLN A 34 12.79 -8.07 -0.76
CA GLN A 34 13.60 -8.16 0.47
C GLN A 34 13.48 -9.53 1.16
N ASN A 35 12.33 -10.21 0.99
CA ASN A 35 12.09 -11.53 1.53
C ASN A 35 12.42 -12.67 0.54
N PHE A 36 12.99 -12.37 -0.64
CA PHE A 36 13.24 -13.33 -1.72
C PHE A 36 11.98 -14.05 -2.21
N ARG A 37 10.86 -13.32 -2.26
CA ARG A 37 9.52 -13.82 -2.65
C ARG A 37 8.89 -12.98 -3.76
N GLU A 38 9.69 -12.28 -4.54
CA GLU A 38 9.28 -11.42 -5.66
C GLU A 38 8.56 -12.15 -6.79
N ASN A 39 8.69 -13.48 -6.85
CA ASN A 39 7.98 -14.35 -7.79
C ASN A 39 6.73 -15.02 -7.18
N GLU A 40 6.36 -14.65 -5.95
CA GLU A 40 5.23 -15.27 -5.23
C GLU A 40 4.20 -14.24 -4.71
N ILE A 41 4.66 -13.08 -4.22
CA ILE A 41 3.83 -12.06 -3.56
C ILE A 41 4.25 -10.64 -3.96
N GLY A 42 3.45 -9.64 -3.56
CA GLY A 42 3.78 -8.22 -3.70
C GLY A 42 3.39 -7.58 -5.04
N LYS A 43 2.81 -8.35 -5.96
CA LYS A 43 2.23 -7.86 -7.22
C LYS A 43 0.83 -8.44 -7.45
N LEU A 44 -0.01 -7.67 -8.15
CA LEU A 44 -1.33 -8.12 -8.61
C LEU A 44 -1.23 -8.64 -10.04
N GLU A 45 -0.67 -9.85 -10.19
CA GLU A 45 -0.42 -10.50 -11.48
C GLU A 45 -0.80 -11.99 -11.41
N VAL A 46 -1.05 -12.60 -12.57
CA VAL A 46 -1.36 -14.04 -12.65
C VAL A 46 -0.14 -14.85 -12.18
N GLY A 47 -0.38 -15.86 -11.35
CA GLY A 47 0.67 -16.71 -10.76
C GLY A 47 1.12 -16.29 -9.37
N PHE A 48 0.71 -15.12 -8.89
CA PHE A 48 0.99 -14.63 -7.53
C PHE A 48 -0.09 -15.09 -6.55
N LYS A 49 0.22 -15.07 -5.23
CA LYS A 49 -0.80 -15.32 -4.21
C LYS A 49 -1.88 -14.24 -4.27
N ALA A 50 -3.13 -14.67 -4.17
CA ALA A 50 -4.30 -13.80 -4.13
C ALA A 50 -4.46 -13.12 -2.74
N ASP A 51 -3.42 -12.39 -2.32
CA ASP A 51 -3.37 -11.57 -1.11
C ASP A 51 -3.56 -10.10 -1.53
N PHE A 52 -4.74 -9.54 -1.26
CA PHE A 52 -5.05 -8.16 -1.66
C PHE A 52 -6.04 -7.49 -0.72
N VAL A 53 -6.07 -6.16 -0.77
CA VAL A 53 -7.00 -5.33 0.01
C VAL A 53 -7.84 -4.53 -0.97
N VAL A 54 -9.16 -4.51 -0.76
CA VAL A 54 -10.07 -3.64 -1.50
C VAL A 54 -10.28 -2.37 -0.69
N LEU A 55 -10.07 -1.23 -1.33
CA LEU A 55 -10.22 0.09 -0.73
C LEU A 55 -11.52 0.74 -1.26
N ASP A 56 -12.18 1.53 -0.41
CA ASP A 56 -13.43 2.22 -0.79
C ASP A 56 -13.21 3.28 -1.87
N LYS A 57 -12.00 3.85 -1.93
CA LYS A 57 -11.59 4.84 -2.93
C LYS A 57 -10.10 4.76 -3.21
N SER A 58 -9.69 5.41 -4.31
CA SER A 58 -8.30 5.42 -4.75
C SER A 58 -7.41 6.26 -3.83
N PRO A 59 -6.28 5.72 -3.32
CA PRO A 59 -5.33 6.48 -2.50
C PRO A 59 -4.56 7.55 -3.28
N PHE A 60 -4.64 7.54 -4.61
CA PHE A 60 -4.08 8.60 -5.47
C PHE A 60 -4.93 9.87 -5.49
N LYS A 61 -6.19 9.80 -5.04
CA LYS A 61 -7.14 10.91 -5.08
C LYS A 61 -7.51 11.45 -3.70
N SER A 62 -7.43 10.61 -2.66
CA SER A 62 -7.81 10.96 -1.29
C SER A 62 -6.91 10.26 -0.30
N SER A 63 -6.56 10.93 0.79
CA SER A 63 -5.87 10.33 1.95
C SER A 63 -6.83 9.67 2.94
N ASP A 64 -8.10 10.07 2.95
CA ASP A 64 -9.16 9.43 3.73
C ASP A 64 -9.67 8.19 3.00
N VAL A 65 -8.94 7.08 3.12
CA VAL A 65 -9.27 5.80 2.49
C VAL A 65 -9.60 4.76 3.55
N LYS A 66 -10.63 3.95 3.30
CA LYS A 66 -11.07 2.88 4.19
C LYS A 66 -10.86 1.53 3.53
N ILE A 67 -10.51 0.54 4.35
CA ILE A 67 -10.45 -0.86 3.93
C ILE A 67 -11.87 -1.39 3.87
N SER A 68 -12.30 -1.82 2.68
CA SER A 68 -13.62 -2.44 2.47
C SER A 68 -13.59 -3.94 2.76
N SER A 69 -12.50 -4.61 2.38
CA SER A 69 -12.32 -6.04 2.62
C SER A 69 -10.86 -6.43 2.43
N VAL A 70 -10.44 -7.50 3.12
CA VAL A 70 -9.10 -8.07 3.02
C VAL A 70 -9.20 -9.49 2.50
N TYR A 71 -8.35 -9.88 1.56
CA TYR A 71 -8.26 -11.22 1.02
C TYR A 71 -6.88 -11.81 1.29
N LYS A 72 -6.87 -13.09 1.71
CA LYS A 72 -5.65 -13.87 1.88
C LYS A 72 -5.82 -15.22 1.21
N SER A 73 -4.91 -15.56 0.30
CA SER A 73 -5.00 -16.74 -0.57
C SER A 73 -6.37 -16.87 -1.25
N GLY A 74 -6.97 -15.74 -1.64
CA GLY A 74 -8.30 -15.68 -2.27
C GLY A 74 -9.50 -15.79 -1.31
N LEU A 75 -9.26 -15.96 -0.01
CA LEU A 75 -10.32 -16.03 1.00
C LEU A 75 -10.53 -14.67 1.66
N ASN A 76 -11.78 -14.20 1.71
CA ASN A 76 -12.14 -12.97 2.41
C ASN A 76 -11.94 -13.15 3.93
N GLN A 77 -11.14 -12.27 4.51
CA GLN A 77 -10.88 -12.19 5.94
C GLN A 77 -11.95 -11.30 6.56
N ARG A 78 -12.73 -11.84 7.50
CA ARG A 78 -13.60 -11.01 8.34
C ARG A 78 -12.72 -10.06 9.16
N VAL A 79 -12.79 -8.78 8.81
CA VAL A 79 -12.24 -7.65 9.58
C VAL A 79 -13.32 -7.05 10.45
#